data_AF-A0A4W4GD61-F1
#
_entry.id   AF-A0A4W4GD61-F1
#
_cell.length_a   1.000
_cell.length_b   1.000
_cell.length_c   1.000
_cell.angle_alpha   90.00
_cell.angle_beta   90.00
_cell.angle_gamma   90.00
#
_symmetry.space_group_name_H-M   'P 1'
#
loop_
_entity.id
_entity.type
_entity.pdbx_description
1 polymer ?
#
loop_
_entity_poly.entity_id
_entity_poly.type
_entity_poly.pdbx_seq_one_letter_code
_entity_poly.pdbx_strand_id
1 'polypeptide(L)'
;MWSQFVPLSFAEVFRMIQTGEEIPGLLNLDIKPCNQLPTVSHMSRKLKPWEKIKGDRSLPEGTLKSPMRVRGSIRKEESKKDVQLLY
;
A
#
# COMPACT_ATOMS: atom_id res chain seq x y z
N MET A 1 -31.16 -9.20 15.71
CA MET A 1 -30.69 -10.60 15.86
C MET A 1 -29.17 -10.54 15.79
N TRP A 2 -28.48 -10.60 16.93
CA TRP A 2 -27.02 -10.54 16.94
C TRP A 2 -26.51 -11.90 16.46
N SER A 3 -25.75 -11.91 15.36
CA SER A 3 -25.11 -13.14 14.87
C SER A 3 -24.34 -13.77 16.02
N GLN A 4 -24.63 -15.04 16.32
CA GLN A 4 -23.86 -15.79 17.30
C GLN A 4 -22.38 -15.73 16.87
N PHE A 5 -21.53 -15.13 17.71
CA PHE A 5 -20.12 -14.95 17.41
C PHE A 5 -19.41 -16.29 17.65
N VAL A 6 -19.33 -17.11 16.60
CA VAL A 6 -18.51 -18.32 16.63
C VAL A 6 -17.06 -17.91 16.36
N PRO A 7 -16.12 -18.18 17.27
CA PRO A 7 -14.72 -17.88 17.03
C PRO A 7 -14.19 -18.72 15.87
N LEU A 8 -13.63 -18.07 14.86
CA LEU A 8 -13.00 -18.72 13.71
C LEU A 8 -11.49 -18.78 13.88
N SER A 9 -10.87 -19.87 13.41
CA SER A 9 -9.42 -19.96 13.28
C SER A 9 -8.92 -19.14 12.09
N PHE A 10 -7.62 -18.79 12.10
CA PHE A 10 -7.00 -18.09 10.97
C PHE A 10 -7.11 -18.89 9.66
N ALA A 11 -6.98 -20.22 9.71
CA ALA A 11 -7.06 -21.08 8.53
C ALA A 11 -8.46 -21.04 7.89
N GLU A 12 -9.52 -21.00 8.70
CA GLU A 12 -10.90 -20.88 8.21
C GLU A 12 -11.12 -19.52 7.57
N VAL A 13 -10.73 -18.43 8.24
CA VAL A 13 -10.80 -17.08 7.68
C VAL A 13 -10.06 -17.02 6.34
N PHE A 14 -8.87 -17.61 6.26
CA PHE A 14 -8.09 -17.62 5.03
C PHE A 14 -8.77 -18.40 3.90
N ARG A 15 -9.37 -19.56 4.20
CA ARG A 15 -10.16 -20.31 3.21
C ARG A 15 -11.35 -19.50 2.72
N MET A 16 -12.08 -18.85 3.62
CA MET A 16 -13.24 -18.01 3.27
C MET A 16 -12.83 -16.86 2.33
N ILE A 17 -11.68 -16.22 2.58
CA ILE A 17 -11.13 -15.20 1.68
C ILE A 17 -10.85 -15.79 0.29
N GLN A 18 -10.26 -16.97 0.23
CA GLN A 18 -9.94 -17.62 -1.06
C GLN A 18 -11.18 -18.04 -1.84
N THR A 19 -12.22 -18.51 -1.15
CA THR A 19 -13.50 -18.92 -1.77
C THR A 19 -14.41 -17.74 -2.05
N GLY A 20 -14.11 -16.55 -1.53
CA GLY A 20 -14.95 -15.35 -1.65
C GLY A 20 -16.18 -15.36 -0.74
N GLU A 21 -16.16 -16.17 0.33
CA GLU A 21 -17.21 -16.19 1.34
C GLU A 21 -17.13 -15.00 2.29
N GLU A 22 -18.28 -14.52 2.76
CA GLU A 22 -18.33 -13.41 3.71
C GLU A 22 -17.84 -13.83 5.09
N ILE A 23 -16.98 -13.00 5.68
CA ILE A 23 -16.45 -13.25 7.02
C ILE A 23 -17.45 -12.72 8.06
N PRO A 24 -17.93 -13.56 8.99
CA PRO A 24 -18.86 -13.11 10.03
C PRO A 24 -18.23 -12.03 10.91
N GLY A 25 -19.01 -10.99 11.20
CA GLY A 25 -18.55 -9.83 11.98
C GLY A 25 -17.71 -8.82 11.18
N LEU A 26 -17.42 -9.08 9.90
CA LEU A 26 -16.78 -8.10 9.04
C LEU A 26 -17.82 -7.07 8.53
N LEU A 27 -17.47 -5.79 8.65
CA LEU A 27 -18.30 -4.72 8.10
C LEU A 27 -17.92 -4.50 6.63
N ASN A 28 -18.82 -4.87 5.71
CA ASN A 28 -18.68 -4.60 4.28
C ASN A 28 -18.98 -3.11 4.01
N LEU A 29 -17.95 -2.28 4.11
CA LEU A 29 -18.04 -0.87 3.76
C LEU A 29 -18.10 -0.73 2.23
N ASP A 30 -19.05 0.06 1.70
CA ASP A 30 -19.10 0.44 0.27
C ASP A 30 -17.98 1.45 -0.04
N ILE A 31 -16.74 0.96 -0.04
CA ILE A 31 -15.55 1.76 -0.33
C ILE A 31 -15.33 1.77 -1.84
N LYS A 32 -15.54 2.93 -2.46
CA LYS A 32 -15.25 3.14 -3.88
C LYS A 32 -13.92 3.86 -4.03
N PRO A 33 -13.05 3.44 -4.97
CA PRO A 33 -11.85 4.21 -5.28
C PRO A 33 -12.26 5.59 -5.81
N CYS A 34 -11.85 6.66 -5.13
CA CYS A 34 -12.13 8.01 -5.60
C CYS A 34 -11.16 8.46 -6.71
N ASN A 35 -10.04 7.74 -6.91
CA ASN A 35 -8.97 8.07 -7.86
C ASN A 35 -8.47 9.54 -7.78
N GLN A 36 -8.72 10.20 -6.65
CA GLN A 36 -8.23 11.56 -6.39
C GLN A 36 -6.78 11.50 -5.89
N LEU A 37 -6.07 12.62 -6.03
CA LEU A 37 -4.75 12.74 -5.43
C LEU A 37 -4.85 12.58 -3.91
N PRO A 38 -3.88 11.89 -3.27
CA PRO A 38 -3.89 11.75 -1.82
C PRO A 38 -3.78 13.12 -1.16
N THR A 39 -4.50 13.31 -0.05
CA THR A 39 -4.37 14.52 0.77
C THR A 39 -2.93 14.69 1.21
N VAL A 40 -2.32 15.83 0.90
CA VAL A 40 -0.95 16.14 1.34
C VAL A 40 -0.91 16.24 2.86
N SER A 41 0.02 15.51 3.48
CA SER A 41 0.23 15.65 4.92
C SER A 41 0.98 16.95 5.20
N HIS A 42 0.38 17.82 6.03
CA HIS A 42 1.06 18.98 6.61
C HIS A 42 1.88 18.61 7.85
N MET A 43 1.79 17.36 8.33
CA MET A 43 2.53 16.91 9.50
C MET A 43 3.99 16.66 9.15
N SER A 44 4.90 17.20 9.95
CA SER A 44 6.32 16.87 9.86
C SER A 44 6.53 15.39 10.12
N ARG A 45 7.17 14.69 9.17
CA ARG A 45 7.49 13.26 9.34
C ARG A 45 8.49 13.08 10.47
N LYS A 46 8.12 12.32 11.50
CA LYS A 46 9.08 11.86 12.53
C LYS A 46 10.00 10.82 11.91
N LEU A 47 11.31 11.01 12.08
CA LEU A 47 12.30 10.05 11.63
C LEU A 47 12.17 8.76 12.42
N LYS A 48 12.37 7.62 11.76
CA LYS A 48 12.52 6.35 12.46
C LYS A 48 13.89 6.31 13.16
N PRO A 49 14.05 5.54 14.26
CA PRO A 49 15.32 5.50 15.00
C PRO A 49 16.56 5.12 14.17
N TRP A 50 16.36 4.40 13.06
CA TRP A 50 17.43 3.97 12.15
C TRP A 50 17.69 4.93 10.98
N GLU A 51 16.98 6.05 10.89
CA GLU A 51 17.16 7.03 9.81
C GLU A 51 18.24 8.06 10.18
N LYS A 52 19.27 8.17 9.35
CA LYS A 52 20.32 9.20 9.53
C LYS A 52 19.81 10.56 9.04
N ILE A 53 19.96 11.58 9.86
CA ILE A 53 19.77 12.98 9.44
C ILE A 53 20.88 13.30 8.44
N LYS A 54 20.52 13.71 7.22
CA LYS A 54 21.51 14.18 6.24
C LYS A 54 22.11 15.49 6.78
N GLY A 55 23.25 15.41 7.45
CA GLY A 55 23.93 16.54 8.08
C GLY A 55 24.91 16.14 9.17
N ASP A 56 24.73 14.98 9.80
CA ASP A 56 25.67 14.48 10.81
C ASP A 56 26.88 13.80 10.13
N ARG A 57 27.83 14.61 9.66
CA ARG A 57 29.12 14.16 9.11
C ARG A 57 30.15 13.92 10.21
N SER A 58 29.82 13.08 11.20
CA SER A 58 30.84 12.58 12.12
C SER A 58 30.59 11.14 12.53
N LEU A 59 30.82 10.18 11.63
CA LEU A 59 31.22 8.82 12.01
C LEU A 59 32.24 8.29 10.98
N PRO A 60 33.37 7.71 11.44
CA PRO A 60 34.51 7.37 10.60
C PRO A 60 34.19 6.20 9.66
N GLU A 61 34.93 6.16 8.55
CA GLU A 61 34.87 5.15 7.50
C GLU A 61 34.91 3.73 8.08
N GLY A 62 33.82 3.00 7.86
CA GLY A 62 33.64 1.62 8.34
C GLY A 62 32.39 0.98 7.73
N THR A 63 32.40 0.88 6.40
CA THR A 63 31.66 -0.06 5.54
C THR A 63 30.46 -0.82 6.13
N LEU A 64 29.25 -0.29 5.93
CA LEU A 64 28.05 -1.12 5.68
C LEU A 64 27.22 -0.51 4.56
N LYS A 65 27.19 -1.22 3.43
CA LYS A 65 26.57 -0.80 2.17
C LYS A 65 25.07 -0.63 2.40
N SER A 66 24.55 0.56 2.13
CA SER A 66 23.09 0.78 2.10
C SER A 66 22.47 -0.11 1.02
N PRO A 67 21.31 -0.75 1.27
CA PRO A 67 20.66 -1.52 0.24
C PRO A 67 20.30 -0.60 -0.92
N MET A 68 20.62 -1.06 -2.13
CA MET A 68 20.37 -0.39 -3.40
C MET A 68 18.88 -0.06 -3.49
N ARG A 69 18.53 1.23 -3.38
CA ARG A 69 17.17 1.69 -3.68
C ARG A 69 16.99 1.59 -5.20
N VAL A 70 16.41 0.48 -5.67
CA VAL A 70 15.96 0.34 -7.05
C VAL A 70 14.88 1.41 -7.28
N ARG A 71 15.25 2.50 -7.96
CA ARG A 71 14.26 3.44 -8.50
C ARG A 71 13.61 2.73 -9.68
N GLY A 72 12.44 2.13 -9.46
CA GLY A 72 11.60 1.70 -10.57
C GLY A 72 11.31 2.91 -11.46
N SER A 73 11.82 2.90 -12.69
CA SER A 73 11.37 3.82 -13.73
C SER A 73 9.97 3.39 -14.13
N ILE A 74 8.94 4.11 -13.68
CA ILE A 74 7.62 4.02 -14.30
C ILE A 74 7.76 4.68 -15.66
N ARG A 75 8.01 3.86 -16.70
CA ARG A 75 7.85 4.30 -18.09
C ARG A 75 6.36 4.57 -18.28
N LYS A 76 6.00 5.83 -18.55
CA LYS A 76 4.67 6.16 -19.08
C LYS A 76 4.61 5.62 -20.50
N GLU A 77 3.96 4.49 -20.70
CA GLU A 77 3.47 4.14 -22.03
C GLU A 77 2.20 4.96 -22.28
N GLU A 78 2.35 6.03 -23.04
CA GLU A 78 1.26 6.79 -23.62
C GLU A 78 0.71 5.96 -24.80
N SER A 79 -0.32 5.15 -24.52
CA SER A 79 -1.05 4.43 -25.57
C SER A 79 -1.99 5.41 -26.29
N LYS A 80 -1.51 6.01 -27.38
CA LYS A 80 -2.37 6.63 -28.38
C LYS A 80 -3.15 5.52 -29.07
N LYS A 81 -4.41 5.33 -28.66
CA LYS A 81 -5.38 4.59 -29.47
C LYS A 81 -6.04 5.58 -30.41
N ASP A 82 -5.43 5.74 -31.58
CA ASP A 82 -6.15 6.15 -32.77
C ASP A 82 -7.16 5.04 -33.09
N VAL A 83 -8.45 5.28 -32.82
CA VAL A 83 -9.52 4.52 -33.47
C VAL A 83 -10.44 5.54 -34.12
N GLN A 84 -10.51 5.38 -35.43
CA GLN A 84 -11.05 6.27 -36.44
C GLN A 84 -12.56 6.48 -36.28
N LEU A 85 -12.96 7.69 -36.70
CA LEU A 85 -14.31 8.04 -37.14
C LEU A 85 -14.97 6.91 -37.94
N LEU A 86 -16.18 6.55 -37.54
CA LEU A 86 -17.20 6.05 -38.47
C LEU A 86 -18.41 6.97 -38.35
N TYR A 87 -18.75 7.56 -39.50
CA TYR A 87 -19.97 8.31 -39.76
C TYR A 87 -21.22 7.44 -39.53
#